data_AF-A0A1F9VE67-F1
#
_entry.id   AF-A0A1F9VE67-F1
#
_cell.length_a   1.000
_cell.length_b   1.000
_cell.length_c   1.000
_cell.angle_alpha   90.00
_cell.angle_beta   90.00
_cell.angle_gamma   90.00
#
_symmetry.space_group_name_H-M   'P 1'
#
loop_
_entity.id
_entity.type
_entity.pdbx_description
1 polymer ?
#
loop_
_entity_poly.entity_id
_entity_poly.type
_entity_poly.pdbx_seq_one_letter_code
_entity_poly.pdbx_strand_id
1 'polypeptide(L)'
;MDYSLTTQKTWDDTIRQLAETFRKWGIQQWSVIPMRPPRRANYFYQSTEERRVSVRYQPDGGPEILLHMDRQGRAQDNLRVLYLAVEAMRMNDARGITDLVREAYLQLPAPAKTRDPYEVLGVRPDTPLADIEAMYRVKARRMHPDAGGSDEAMKEINKAWEDIEAERNHA
;
A
#
# COMPACT_ATOMS: atom_id res chain seq x y z
N MET A 1 -19.11 -0.55 -8.23
CA MET A 1 -19.37 0.58 -9.15
C MET A 1 -18.04 1.02 -9.73
N ASP A 2 -17.86 0.92 -11.04
CA ASP A 2 -16.66 1.45 -11.67
C ASP A 2 -16.77 2.97 -11.77
N TYR A 3 -15.87 3.68 -11.10
CA TYR A 3 -15.81 5.13 -11.14
C TYR A 3 -15.36 5.62 -12.53
N SER A 4 -16.19 6.44 -13.19
CA SER A 4 -15.90 7.03 -14.49
C SER A 4 -16.03 8.56 -14.43
N LEU A 5 -15.07 9.26 -15.07
CA LEU A 5 -15.03 10.71 -15.17
C LEU A 5 -14.88 11.11 -16.64
N THR A 6 -15.70 12.06 -17.09
CA THR A 6 -15.56 12.71 -18.40
C THR A 6 -15.43 14.23 -18.17
N THR A 7 -14.21 14.75 -18.24
CA THR A 7 -13.93 16.17 -17.97
C THR A 7 -14.25 17.05 -19.18
N GLN A 8 -14.68 18.28 -18.90
CA GLN A 8 -14.75 19.40 -19.86
C GLN A 8 -13.49 20.27 -19.85
N LYS A 9 -12.59 20.09 -18.87
CA LYS A 9 -11.32 20.82 -18.80
C LYS A 9 -10.36 20.27 -19.83
N THR A 10 -9.67 21.15 -20.55
CA THR A 10 -8.61 20.75 -21.48
C THR A 10 -7.41 20.19 -20.72
N TRP A 11 -6.49 19.57 -21.46
CA TRP A 11 -5.19 19.16 -20.93
C TRP A 11 -4.48 20.34 -20.26
N ASP A 12 -4.35 21.46 -20.98
CA ASP A 12 -3.63 22.65 -20.50
C ASP A 12 -4.32 23.33 -19.31
N ASP A 13 -5.66 23.32 -19.25
CA ASP A 13 -6.38 23.77 -18.06
C ASP A 13 -5.98 22.95 -16.83
N THR A 14 -5.88 21.64 -17.00
CA THR A 14 -5.53 20.74 -15.90
C THR A 14 -4.07 20.89 -15.50
N ILE A 15 -3.16 21.09 -16.46
CA ILE A 15 -1.75 21.42 -16.19
C ILE A 15 -1.64 22.74 -15.41
N ARG A 16 -2.36 23.79 -15.80
CA ARG A 16 -2.37 25.07 -15.07
C ARG A 16 -2.87 24.91 -13.63
N GLN A 17 -3.91 24.10 -13.44
CA GLN A 17 -4.44 23.84 -12.11
C GLN A 17 -3.51 22.97 -11.25
N LEU A 18 -2.81 22.00 -11.83
CA LEU A 18 -1.73 21.27 -11.15
C LEU A 18 -0.60 22.21 -10.72
N ALA A 19 -0.14 23.09 -11.62
CA ALA A 19 0.90 24.07 -11.31
C ALA A 19 0.47 24.99 -10.16
N GLU A 20 -0.77 25.49 -10.17
CA GLU A 20 -1.30 26.31 -9.09
C GLU A 20 -1.40 25.53 -7.77
N THR A 21 -1.82 24.27 -7.83
CA THR A 21 -1.93 23.36 -6.68
C THR A 21 -0.57 23.14 -6.04
N PHE A 22 0.44 22.73 -6.82
CA PHE A 22 1.79 22.51 -6.32
C PHE A 22 2.44 23.80 -5.80
N ARG A 23 2.23 24.93 -6.46
CA ARG A 23 2.66 26.25 -5.96
C ARG A 23 2.07 26.56 -4.58
N LYS A 24 0.75 26.35 -4.41
CA LYS A 24 0.08 26.54 -3.11
C LYS A 24 0.57 25.54 -2.06
N TRP A 25 1.00 24.36 -2.48
CA TRP A 25 1.52 23.31 -1.61
C TRP A 25 3.03 23.44 -1.30
N GLY A 26 3.73 24.40 -1.91
CA GLY A 26 5.17 24.56 -1.73
C GLY A 26 6.03 23.53 -2.47
N ILE A 27 5.44 22.74 -3.37
CA ILE A 27 6.14 21.69 -4.13
C ILE A 27 6.75 22.30 -5.40
N GLN A 28 8.08 22.25 -5.50
CA GLN A 28 8.83 22.87 -6.59
C GLN A 28 9.17 21.88 -7.71
N GLN A 29 9.51 20.65 -7.35
CA GLN A 29 9.93 19.62 -8.32
C GLN A 29 8.74 18.74 -8.67
N TRP A 30 8.20 18.90 -9.88
CA TRP A 30 7.11 18.08 -10.38
C TRP A 30 7.10 18.02 -11.92
N SER A 31 6.49 16.97 -12.47
CA SER A 31 6.28 16.82 -13.92
C SER A 31 5.07 15.92 -14.22
N VAL A 32 4.55 16.05 -15.44
CA VAL A 32 3.51 15.18 -15.99
C VAL A 32 4.10 14.36 -17.13
N ILE A 33 3.77 13.08 -17.19
CA ILE A 33 4.22 12.14 -18.21
C ILE A 33 2.98 11.55 -18.90
N PRO A 34 2.80 11.73 -20.22
CA PRO A 34 3.61 12.59 -21.09
C PRO A 34 3.44 14.09 -20.76
N MET A 35 4.46 14.91 -21.05
CA MET A 35 4.40 16.36 -20.78
C MET A 35 3.40 17.08 -21.70
N ARG A 36 3.22 16.58 -22.92
CA ARG A 36 2.27 17.09 -23.91
C ARG A 36 1.13 16.09 -24.07
N PRO A 37 -0.09 16.56 -24.43
CA PRO A 37 -1.21 15.67 -24.66
C PRO A 37 -0.88 14.67 -25.79
N PRO A 38 -1.23 13.38 -25.65
CA PRO A 38 -1.24 12.45 -26.77
C PRO A 38 -2.10 12.98 -27.93
N ARG A 39 -1.80 12.58 -29.17
CA ARG A 39 -2.51 13.04 -30.40
C ARG A 39 -4.04 12.88 -30.34
N ARG A 40 -4.55 12.00 -29.47
CA ARG A 40 -5.97 11.71 -29.28
C ARG A 40 -6.39 11.74 -27.81
N ALA A 41 -5.75 12.60 -27.00
CA ALA A 41 -5.95 12.65 -25.55
C ALA A 41 -7.41 12.80 -25.09
N ASN A 42 -8.28 13.35 -25.94
CA ASN A 42 -9.70 13.60 -25.69
C ASN A 42 -10.65 12.62 -26.44
N TYR A 43 -10.14 11.58 -27.08
CA TYR A 43 -10.93 10.56 -27.76
C TYR A 43 -10.94 9.26 -26.96
N PHE A 44 -12.05 8.50 -27.02
CA PHE A 44 -12.20 7.22 -26.32
C PHE A 44 -11.44 6.05 -26.97
N TYR A 45 -11.06 6.19 -28.23
CA TYR A 45 -10.33 5.16 -28.98
C TYR A 45 -8.81 5.29 -28.75
N GLN A 46 -8.39 5.06 -27.51
CA GLN A 46 -6.99 5.00 -27.09
C GLN A 46 -6.70 3.64 -26.45
N SER A 47 -5.53 3.08 -26.69
CA SER A 47 -5.04 1.94 -25.92
C SER A 47 -4.80 2.34 -24.45
N THR A 48 -4.72 1.36 -23.56
CA THR A 48 -4.38 1.60 -22.14
C THR A 48 -3.04 2.33 -21.99
N GLU A 49 -2.07 2.01 -22.84
CA GLU A 49 -0.76 2.68 -22.86
C GLU A 49 -0.86 4.12 -23.36
N GLU A 50 -1.59 4.37 -24.46
CA GLU A 50 -1.77 5.71 -25.03
C GLU A 50 -2.52 6.66 -24.10
N ARG A 51 -3.43 6.12 -23.27
CA ARG A 51 -4.22 6.91 -22.32
C ARG A 51 -3.59 7.02 -20.94
N ARG A 52 -2.50 6.29 -20.66
CA ARG A 52 -1.82 6.36 -19.36
C ARG A 52 -1.21 7.73 -19.17
N VAL A 53 -1.46 8.30 -18.00
CA VAL A 53 -0.84 9.56 -17.56
C VAL A 53 -0.26 9.33 -16.18
N SER A 54 0.87 9.99 -15.91
CA SER A 54 1.50 10.00 -14.61
C SER A 54 1.81 11.43 -14.15
N VAL A 55 1.71 11.67 -12.86
CA VAL A 55 2.19 12.89 -12.18
C VAL A 55 3.27 12.47 -11.22
N ARG A 56 4.47 13.02 -11.40
CA ARG A 56 5.62 12.85 -10.52
C ARG A 56 5.85 14.14 -9.76
N TYR A 57 6.12 14.06 -8.47
CA TYR A 57 6.51 15.23 -7.67
C TYR A 57 7.31 14.83 -6.44
N GLN A 58 8.08 15.77 -5.87
CA GLN A 58 8.85 15.55 -4.65
C GLN A 58 8.49 16.61 -3.59
N PRO A 59 7.90 16.21 -2.45
CA PRO A 59 7.75 17.07 -1.29
C PRO A 59 9.11 17.49 -0.71
N ASP A 60 9.18 18.65 -0.07
CA ASP A 60 10.42 19.09 0.57
C ASP A 60 10.87 18.12 1.67
N GLY A 61 12.14 17.71 1.63
CA GLY A 61 12.70 16.67 2.50
C GLY A 61 12.10 15.27 2.35
N GLY A 62 11.17 15.06 1.40
CA GLY A 62 10.47 13.80 1.20
C GLY A 62 11.00 12.99 0.01
N PRO A 63 10.58 11.70 -0.10
CA PRO A 63 10.87 10.89 -1.28
C PRO A 63 10.08 11.38 -2.50
N GLU A 64 10.57 11.02 -3.70
CA GLU A 64 9.80 11.20 -4.93
C GLU A 64 8.51 10.38 -4.87
N ILE A 65 7.39 10.99 -5.28
CA ILE A 65 6.08 10.37 -5.39
C ILE A 65 5.70 10.29 -6.87
N LEU A 66 5.30 9.09 -7.32
CA LEU A 66 4.81 8.82 -8.67
C LEU A 66 3.37 8.30 -8.62
N LEU A 67 2.44 9.09 -9.15
CA LEU A 67 1.05 8.70 -9.34
C LEU A 67 0.83 8.38 -10.81
N HIS A 68 0.07 7.31 -11.10
CA HIS A 68 -0.32 6.95 -12.46
C HIS A 68 -1.82 6.66 -12.54
N MET A 69 -2.39 6.88 -13.72
CA MET A 69 -3.80 6.59 -14.00
C MET A 69 -3.99 6.19 -15.46
N ASP A 70 -4.65 5.07 -15.69
CA ASP A 70 -4.94 4.50 -17.01
C ASP A 70 -6.34 3.86 -17.10
N ARG A 71 -7.19 4.11 -16.08
CA ARG A 71 -8.52 3.49 -15.96
C ARG A 71 -9.62 4.24 -16.70
N GLN A 72 -9.47 5.56 -16.90
CA GLN A 72 -10.44 6.33 -17.68
C GLN A 72 -10.23 6.11 -19.17
N GLY A 73 -11.31 6.25 -19.95
CA GLY A 73 -11.31 6.01 -21.39
C GLY A 73 -10.44 6.98 -22.19
N ARG A 74 -10.08 8.14 -21.63
CA ARG A 74 -9.33 9.21 -22.31
C ARG A 74 -8.14 9.66 -21.45
N ALA A 75 -7.01 9.97 -22.09
CA ALA A 75 -5.82 10.49 -21.38
C ALA A 75 -6.13 11.79 -20.61
N GLN A 76 -6.98 12.65 -21.18
CA GLN A 76 -7.42 13.90 -20.57
C GLN A 76 -8.20 13.66 -19.27
N ASP A 77 -9.02 12.59 -19.20
CA ASP A 77 -9.73 12.22 -17.99
C ASP A 77 -8.78 11.63 -16.94
N ASN A 78 -7.80 10.82 -17.38
CA ASN A 78 -6.77 10.27 -16.49
C ASN A 78 -5.95 11.39 -15.84
N LEU A 79 -5.50 12.40 -16.61
CA LEU A 79 -4.85 13.59 -16.06
C LEU A 79 -5.76 14.34 -15.08
N ARG A 80 -7.06 14.45 -15.39
CA ARG A 80 -8.01 15.13 -14.51
C ARG A 80 -8.17 14.42 -13.17
N VAL A 81 -8.24 13.09 -13.16
CA VAL A 81 -8.30 12.29 -11.94
C VAL A 81 -7.05 12.51 -11.09
N LEU A 82 -5.87 12.52 -11.71
CA LEU A 82 -4.60 12.79 -11.00
C LEU A 82 -4.58 14.17 -10.37
N TYR A 83 -5.03 15.21 -11.10
CA TYR A 83 -5.20 16.54 -10.52
C TYR A 83 -6.12 16.54 -9.29
N LEU A 84 -7.29 15.89 -9.38
CA LEU A 84 -8.24 15.84 -8.26
C LEU A 84 -7.64 15.12 -7.04
N ALA A 85 -6.87 14.05 -7.26
CA ALA A 85 -6.15 13.37 -6.19
C ALA A 85 -5.10 14.27 -5.54
N VAL A 86 -4.28 14.97 -6.34
CA VAL A 86 -3.25 15.89 -5.84
C VAL A 86 -3.87 17.04 -5.05
N GLU A 87 -4.94 17.66 -5.57
CA GLU A 87 -5.63 18.75 -4.85
C GLU A 87 -6.31 18.25 -3.57
N ALA A 88 -6.88 17.05 -3.57
CA ALA A 88 -7.42 16.45 -2.35
C ALA A 88 -6.32 16.20 -1.31
N MET A 89 -5.15 15.68 -1.70
CA MET A 89 -4.01 15.50 -0.80
C MET A 89 -3.52 16.83 -0.23
N ARG A 90 -3.34 17.85 -1.08
CA ARG A 90 -3.00 19.21 -0.62
C ARG A 90 -4.03 19.74 0.37
N MET A 91 -5.32 19.52 0.09
CA MET A 91 -6.38 20.02 0.96
C MET A 91 -6.51 19.23 2.27
N ASN A 92 -6.14 17.96 2.30
CA ASN A 92 -6.03 17.20 3.53
C ASN A 92 -4.86 17.73 4.38
N ASP A 93 -3.73 17.97 3.73
CA ASP A 93 -2.54 18.52 4.38
C ASP A 93 -2.79 19.91 4.96
N ALA A 94 -3.36 20.81 4.16
CA ALA A 94 -3.71 22.16 4.58
C ALA A 94 -4.77 22.22 5.71
N ARG A 95 -5.50 21.14 5.95
CA ARG A 95 -6.48 21.01 7.05
C ARG A 95 -5.93 20.27 8.27
N GLY A 96 -4.67 19.80 8.24
CA GLY A 96 -4.11 18.95 9.29
C GLY A 96 -4.68 17.54 9.34
N ILE A 97 -5.40 17.09 8.29
CA ILE A 97 -5.99 15.75 8.24
C ILE A 97 -4.89 14.68 8.16
N THR A 98 -3.75 14.99 7.54
CA THR A 98 -2.60 14.07 7.47
C THR A 98 -2.17 13.61 8.86
N ASP A 99 -2.09 14.53 9.82
CA ASP A 99 -1.67 14.24 11.19
C ASP A 99 -2.74 13.44 11.94
N LEU A 100 -4.02 13.81 11.80
CA LEU A 100 -5.13 13.05 12.36
C LEU A 100 -5.14 11.59 11.86
N VAL A 101 -4.94 11.39 10.57
CA VAL A 101 -4.89 10.04 9.98
C VAL A 101 -3.67 9.28 10.51
N ARG A 102 -2.50 9.92 10.61
CA ARG A 102 -1.30 9.32 11.21
C ARG A 102 -1.55 8.91 12.66
N GLU A 103 -2.17 9.78 13.46
CA GLU A 103 -2.53 9.48 14.86
C GLU A 103 -3.50 8.31 14.95
N ALA A 104 -4.52 8.26 14.09
CA ALA A 104 -5.45 7.14 14.02
C ALA A 104 -4.72 5.83 13.66
N TYR A 105 -3.76 5.86 12.72
CA TYR A 105 -2.95 4.70 12.36
C TYR A 105 -2.12 4.17 13.54
N LEU A 106 -1.59 5.05 14.40
CA LEU A 106 -0.84 4.64 15.60
C LEU A 106 -1.73 4.00 16.67
N GLN A 107 -3.03 4.27 16.65
CA GLN A 107 -4.02 3.65 17.55
C GLN A 107 -4.55 2.33 17.01
N LEU A 108 -4.31 2.02 15.73
CA LEU A 108 -4.66 0.70 15.22
C LEU A 108 -3.87 -0.36 15.99
N PRO A 109 -4.51 -1.50 16.33
CA PRO A 109 -3.76 -2.63 16.84
C PRO A 109 -2.64 -2.92 15.84
N ALA A 110 -1.43 -3.15 16.35
CA ALA A 110 -0.33 -3.57 15.52
C ALA A 110 -0.84 -4.70 14.62
N PRO A 111 -0.60 -4.66 13.30
CA PRO A 111 -0.97 -5.77 12.45
C PRO A 111 -0.41 -7.01 13.11
N ALA A 112 -1.27 -8.00 13.37
CA ALA A 112 -0.82 -9.21 14.01
C ALA A 112 0.34 -9.75 13.17
N LYS A 113 1.57 -9.61 13.67
CA LYS A 113 2.71 -10.40 13.23
C LYS A 113 2.46 -11.81 13.77
N THR A 114 1.35 -12.43 13.39
CA THR A 114 1.26 -13.88 13.41
C THR A 114 2.18 -14.32 12.28
N ARG A 115 3.43 -14.57 12.67
CA ARG A 115 4.33 -15.38 11.85
C ARG A 115 3.60 -16.69 11.59
N ASP A 116 3.75 -17.22 10.38
CA ASP A 116 3.19 -18.51 10.03
C ASP A 116 3.61 -19.53 11.10
N PRO A 117 2.66 -20.21 11.77
CA PRO A 117 2.99 -21.11 12.86
C PRO A 117 3.87 -22.29 12.38
N TYR A 118 3.76 -22.70 11.12
CA TYR A 118 4.63 -23.72 10.52
C TYR A 118 6.06 -23.19 10.37
N GLU A 119 6.25 -21.91 10.01
CA GLU A 119 7.56 -21.25 10.02
C GLU A 119 8.13 -21.12 11.45
N VAL A 120 7.29 -20.77 12.42
CA VAL A 120 7.69 -20.67 13.83
C VAL A 120 8.18 -22.01 14.36
N LEU A 121 7.57 -23.14 13.97
CA LEU A 121 8.06 -24.48 14.32
C LEU A 121 9.19 -24.98 13.39
N GLY A 122 9.33 -24.42 12.20
CA GLY A 122 10.35 -24.81 11.22
C GLY A 122 9.98 -26.07 10.45
N VAL A 123 8.69 -26.28 10.22
CA VAL A 123 8.11 -27.44 9.52
C VAL A 123 7.32 -26.95 8.30
N ARG A 124 7.00 -27.86 7.38
CA ARG A 124 6.14 -27.53 6.24
C ARG A 124 4.67 -27.82 6.57
N PRO A 125 3.69 -27.13 5.97
CA PRO A 125 2.28 -27.45 6.16
C PRO A 125 1.89 -28.88 5.74
N ASP A 126 2.63 -29.55 4.86
CA ASP A 126 2.35 -30.95 4.49
C ASP A 126 2.96 -31.97 5.46
N THR A 127 3.62 -31.52 6.54
CA THR A 127 4.22 -32.40 7.55
C THR A 127 3.12 -33.09 8.37
N PRO A 128 3.20 -34.42 8.62
CA PRO A 128 2.25 -35.11 9.49
C PRO A 128 2.19 -34.51 10.89
N LEU A 129 0.98 -34.41 11.48
CA LEU A 129 0.77 -33.76 12.78
C LEU A 129 1.66 -34.35 13.90
N ALA A 130 1.87 -35.67 13.90
CA ALA A 130 2.75 -36.34 14.86
C ALA A 130 4.22 -35.89 14.74
N ASP A 131 4.70 -35.61 13.53
CA ASP A 131 6.06 -35.11 13.29
C ASP A 131 6.18 -33.63 13.68
N ILE A 132 5.12 -32.84 13.48
CA ILE A 132 5.03 -31.46 13.95
C ILE A 132 5.08 -31.42 15.49
N GLU A 133 4.35 -32.31 16.17
CA GLU A 133 4.37 -32.41 17.63
C GLU A 133 5.76 -32.78 18.16
N ALA A 134 6.44 -33.72 17.50
CA ALA A 134 7.81 -34.09 17.83
C ALA A 134 8.76 -32.88 17.69
N MET A 135 8.62 -32.10 16.61
CA MET A 135 9.42 -30.89 16.39
C MET A 135 9.14 -29.81 17.44
N TYR A 136 7.87 -29.60 17.78
CA TYR A 136 7.44 -28.71 18.87
C TYR A 136 8.15 -29.09 20.19
N ARG A 137 8.10 -30.35 20.60
CA ARG A 137 8.73 -30.82 21.85
C ARG A 137 10.24 -30.60 21.85
N VAL A 138 10.92 -30.82 20.72
CA VAL A 138 12.36 -30.56 20.58
C VAL A 138 12.66 -29.06 20.71
N LYS A 139 11.86 -28.21 20.06
CA LYS A 139 12.06 -26.76 20.06
C LYS A 139 11.74 -26.14 21.42
N ALA A 140 10.66 -26.57 22.06
CA ALA A 140 10.27 -26.19 23.42
C ALA A 140 11.39 -26.47 24.44
N ARG A 141 12.03 -27.64 24.37
CA ARG A 141 13.18 -27.96 25.24
C ARG A 141 14.38 -27.06 25.03
N ARG A 142 14.64 -26.62 23.79
CA ARG A 142 15.75 -25.72 23.45
C ARG A 142 15.48 -24.28 23.85
N MET A 143 14.22 -23.84 23.77
CA MET A 143 13.81 -22.48 24.10
C MET A 143 13.39 -22.31 25.56
N HIS A 144 13.46 -23.37 26.37
CA HIS A 144 13.19 -23.26 27.80
C HIS A 144 14.19 -22.30 28.46
N PRO A 145 13.75 -21.39 29.36
CA PRO A 145 14.63 -20.48 30.08
C PRO A 145 15.81 -21.18 30.77
N ASP A 146 15.57 -22.34 31.38
CA ASP A 146 16.61 -23.16 32.02
C ASP A 146 17.67 -23.72 31.05
N ALA A 147 17.38 -23.74 29.74
CA ALA A 147 18.32 -24.15 28.69
C ALA A 147 18.96 -22.96 27.95
N GLY A 148 18.75 -21.73 28.44
CA GLY A 148 19.26 -20.50 27.84
C GLY A 148 18.31 -19.84 26.83
N GLY A 149 17.04 -20.26 26.77
CA GLY A 149 15.98 -19.59 26.00
C GLY A 149 15.30 -18.44 26.77
N SER A 150 14.15 -17.98 26.28
CA SER A 150 13.35 -16.93 26.93
C SER A 150 11.87 -17.28 27.01
N ASP A 151 11.17 -16.69 27.97
CA ASP A 151 9.71 -16.86 28.12
C ASP A 151 8.95 -16.41 26.87
N GLU A 152 9.43 -15.39 26.17
CA GLU A 152 8.87 -14.92 24.90
C GLU A 152 9.02 -15.96 23.80
N ALA A 153 10.20 -16.59 23.68
CA ALA A 153 10.45 -17.63 22.69
C ALA A 153 9.58 -18.88 22.96
N MET A 154 9.37 -19.23 24.23
CA MET A 154 8.49 -20.33 24.61
C MET A 154 7.02 -20.00 24.30
N LYS A 155 6.55 -18.78 24.60
CA LYS A 155 5.19 -18.32 24.26
C LYS A 155 4.93 -18.35 22.76
N GLU A 156 5.90 -17.96 21.95
CA GLU A 156 5.78 -17.97 20.49
C GLU A 156 5.62 -19.40 19.94
N ILE A 157 6.40 -20.35 20.44
CA ILE A 157 6.35 -21.76 20.03
C ILE A 157 5.06 -22.45 20.50
N ASN A 158 4.61 -22.18 21.73
CA ASN A 158 3.36 -22.75 22.25
C ASN A 158 2.16 -22.27 21.44
N LYS A 159 2.09 -20.95 21.17
CA LYS A 159 1.03 -20.38 20.35
C LYS A 159 1.03 -20.99 18.94
N ALA A 160 2.20 -21.15 18.32
CA ALA A 160 2.29 -21.77 17.00
C ALA A 160 1.79 -23.23 16.99
N TRP A 161 2.09 -24.00 18.03
CA TRP A 161 1.55 -25.34 18.19
C TRP A 161 0.02 -25.35 18.33
N GLU A 162 -0.52 -24.50 19.21
CA GLU A 162 -1.97 -24.37 19.43
C GLU A 162 -2.71 -24.00 18.14
N ASP A 163 -2.16 -23.05 17.36
CA ASP A 163 -2.74 -22.60 16.10
C ASP A 163 -2.77 -23.74 15.06
N ILE A 164 -1.68 -24.52 14.92
CA ILE A 164 -1.62 -25.67 13.98
C ILE A 164 -2.54 -26.80 14.43
N GLU A 165 -2.57 -27.12 15.72
CA GLU A 165 -3.40 -28.17 16.28
C GLU A 165 -4.89 -27.84 16.08
N ALA A 166 -5.29 -26.60 16.33
CA ALA A 166 -6.64 -26.12 16.06
C ALA A 166 -6.98 -26.22 14.56
N GLU A 167 -6.10 -25.74 13.67
CA GLU A 167 -6.30 -25.81 12.22
C GLU A 167 -6.50 -27.26 11.74
N ARG A 168 -5.68 -28.20 12.21
CA ARG A 168 -5.67 -29.61 11.77
C ARG A 168 -6.79 -30.45 12.34
N ASN A 169 -7.31 -30.10 13.51
CA ASN A 169 -8.43 -30.80 14.15
C ASN A 169 -9.80 -30.28 13.67
N HIS A 170 -9.86 -29.11 13.04
CA HIS A 170 -11.07 -28.51 12.48
C HIS A 170 -11.20 -28.66 10.95
N ALA A 171 -10.23 -29.27 10.27
CA ALA A 171 -10.21 -29.56 8.83
C ALA A 171 -10.63 -31.00 8.53
#